data_AF-A0A7G7G2C3-F1
#
_entry.id   AF-A0A7G7G2C3-F1
#
_cell.length_a   1.000
_cell.length_b   1.000
_cell.length_c   1.000
_cell.angle_alpha   90.00
_cell.angle_beta   90.00
_cell.angle_gamma   90.00
#
_symmetry.space_group_name_H-M   'P 1'
#
loop_
_entity.id
_entity.type
_entity.pdbx_description
1 polymer ?
#
loop_
_entity_poly.entity_id
_entity_poly.type
_entity_poly.pdbx_seq_one_letter_code
_entity_poly.pdbx_strand_id
1 'polypeptide(L)'
;MLLDKPNADILEISLFGTGGGYGESIVIHFPQNKWIVIDSCIDPTKKLNIPLTYLTSVGVNLNDVKFIIATHWHNDHILGLSDIVEKCQNAELVFARPTDQQKFARLVSLDTKKSSNSQSTSEYSACIKLTKERGYKLKEAISDRVLFSERIDGIPLELISLSPSDYANHLFDLEISELMNNFGAANKKIIYTSPNFRSIVLLVKAGSHRAILGADLEVGNDERLGWKHIISNTVLIDEKATLFKIPHHGSDNGYSDDIWKKLVANNPKTGITPWNRNTKLPNAKMLSLYSELSDSLYITSPNIDLRRKKKDRRIERLLDHFGAKVKEISFSFGQVRYRASIKDNITWAVDVAGEAFHVNPTLKEGTS
;
A
#
# COMPACT_ATOMS: atom_id res chain seq x y z
N MET A 1 -11.02 -15.60 -1.66
CA MET A 1 -11.47 -14.19 -1.60
C MET A 1 -12.86 -14.19 -1.00
N LEU A 2 -13.21 -13.15 -0.26
CA LEU A 2 -14.58 -12.84 0.15
C LEU A 2 -15.28 -12.23 -1.06
N LEU A 3 -16.46 -12.71 -1.47
CA LEU A 3 -17.00 -12.42 -2.81
C LEU A 3 -18.37 -11.73 -2.84
N ASP A 4 -18.97 -11.49 -1.70
CA ASP A 4 -20.22 -10.75 -1.60
C ASP A 4 -19.98 -9.25 -1.80
N LYS A 5 -20.75 -8.62 -2.70
CA LYS A 5 -20.66 -7.19 -3.00
C LYS A 5 -21.24 -6.36 -1.84
N PRO A 6 -20.57 -5.29 -1.37
CA PRO A 6 -21.14 -4.41 -0.36
C PRO A 6 -22.38 -3.66 -0.87
N ASN A 7 -23.32 -3.35 0.02
CA ASN A 7 -24.43 -2.46 -0.30
C ASN A 7 -23.94 -1.01 -0.52
N ALA A 8 -24.75 -0.19 -1.19
CA ALA A 8 -24.37 1.17 -1.59
C ALA A 8 -24.10 2.14 -0.42
N ASP A 9 -24.49 1.82 0.81
CA ASP A 9 -24.28 2.60 2.03
C ASP A 9 -23.19 2.02 2.95
N ILE A 10 -22.52 0.95 2.52
CA ILE A 10 -21.43 0.34 3.26
C ILE A 10 -20.11 0.95 2.82
N LEU A 11 -19.32 1.46 3.77
CA LEU A 11 -17.90 1.67 3.57
C LEU A 11 -17.19 0.32 3.73
N GLU A 12 -16.47 -0.12 2.70
CA GLU A 12 -15.62 -1.31 2.77
C GLU A 12 -14.16 -0.93 2.55
N ILE A 13 -13.27 -1.51 3.35
CA ILE A 13 -11.82 -1.48 3.12
C ILE A 13 -11.32 -2.92 3.12
N SER A 14 -10.92 -3.42 1.95
CA SER A 14 -10.38 -4.77 1.74
C SER A 14 -8.87 -4.70 1.56
N LEU A 15 -8.12 -5.25 2.52
CA LEU A 15 -6.67 -5.36 2.51
C LEU A 15 -6.24 -6.70 1.92
N PHE A 16 -5.32 -6.66 0.96
CA PHE A 16 -4.74 -7.84 0.31
C PHE A 16 -3.24 -7.89 0.54
N GLY A 17 -2.72 -9.06 0.86
CA GLY A 17 -1.29 -9.28 0.99
C GLY A 17 -0.91 -10.73 0.71
N THR A 18 0.37 -10.91 0.39
CA THR A 18 0.90 -12.22 -0.04
C THR A 18 2.00 -12.77 0.86
N GLY A 19 2.54 -11.92 1.75
CA GLY A 19 3.73 -12.19 2.56
C GLY A 19 5.03 -12.31 1.75
N GLY A 20 4.98 -12.77 0.50
CA GLY A 20 6.12 -13.12 -0.33
C GLY A 20 6.81 -11.96 -1.06
N GLY A 21 6.42 -10.72 -0.79
CA GLY A 21 6.88 -9.54 -1.53
C GLY A 21 6.41 -9.51 -2.98
N TYR A 22 5.20 -10.02 -3.24
CA TYR A 22 4.45 -9.86 -4.50
C TYR A 22 3.39 -8.75 -4.40
N GLY A 23 3.55 -7.92 -3.38
CA GLY A 23 2.84 -6.69 -3.16
C GLY A 23 1.78 -6.74 -2.09
N GLU A 24 1.33 -5.54 -1.75
CA GLU A 24 0.13 -5.26 -0.97
C GLU A 24 -0.80 -4.35 -1.75
N SER A 25 -2.09 -4.47 -1.48
CA SER A 25 -3.07 -3.58 -2.09
C SER A 25 -4.28 -3.42 -1.18
N ILE A 26 -4.98 -2.31 -1.34
CA ILE A 26 -6.24 -2.04 -0.68
C ILE A 26 -7.28 -1.72 -1.74
N VAL A 27 -8.46 -2.33 -1.65
CA VAL A 27 -9.64 -1.90 -2.42
C VAL A 27 -10.64 -1.30 -1.44
N ILE A 28 -11.12 -0.10 -1.77
CA ILE A 28 -12.14 0.60 -0.99
C ILE A 28 -13.42 0.64 -1.80
N HIS A 29 -14.53 0.17 -1.22
CA HIS A 29 -15.86 0.58 -1.66
C HIS A 29 -16.26 1.80 -0.83
N PHE A 30 -16.25 2.96 -1.48
CA PHE A 30 -16.94 4.13 -0.96
C PHE A 30 -18.44 4.02 -1.29
N PRO A 31 -19.32 4.52 -0.40
CA PRO A 31 -20.74 4.58 -0.68
C PRO A 31 -21.12 5.19 -2.05
N GLN A 32 -22.28 4.79 -2.56
CA GLN A 32 -22.74 4.98 -3.95
C GLN A 32 -21.88 4.27 -5.01
N ASN A 33 -21.41 3.04 -4.71
CA ASN A 33 -20.66 2.21 -5.67
C ASN A 33 -19.41 2.90 -6.23
N LYS A 34 -18.74 3.75 -5.44
CA LYS A 34 -17.47 4.37 -5.85
C LYS A 34 -16.33 3.49 -5.40
N TRP A 35 -15.47 3.09 -6.33
CA TRP A 35 -14.38 2.18 -6.00
C TRP A 35 -13.03 2.87 -6.08
N ILE A 36 -12.13 2.52 -5.17
CA ILE A 36 -10.76 3.02 -5.15
C ILE A 36 -9.83 1.83 -5.01
N VAL A 37 -8.74 1.84 -5.77
CA VAL A 37 -7.65 0.87 -5.62
C VAL A 37 -6.42 1.61 -5.14
N ILE A 38 -5.77 1.08 -4.12
CA ILE A 38 -4.49 1.58 -3.59
C ILE A 38 -3.47 0.47 -3.80
N ASP A 39 -2.35 0.84 -4.42
CA ASP A 39 -1.25 -0.05 -4.79
C ASP A 39 -1.70 -1.26 -5.60
N SER A 40 -0.81 -2.24 -5.73
CA SER A 40 -0.99 -3.41 -6.56
C SER A 40 -0.40 -4.64 -5.90
N CYS A 41 -1.08 -5.75 -6.09
CA CYS A 41 -0.72 -7.03 -5.50
C CYS A 41 -0.95 -8.10 -6.56
N ILE A 42 0.06 -8.93 -6.81
CA ILE A 42 0.03 -9.94 -7.87
C ILE A 42 0.01 -11.33 -7.24
N ASP A 43 -0.84 -12.21 -7.78
CA ASP A 43 -0.67 -13.64 -7.66
C ASP A 43 0.43 -14.09 -8.64
N PRO A 44 1.65 -14.42 -8.18
CA PRO A 44 2.78 -14.77 -9.05
C PRO A 44 2.61 -16.13 -9.72
N THR A 45 1.73 -16.98 -9.20
CA THR A 45 1.44 -18.30 -9.74
C THR A 45 0.48 -18.18 -10.93
N LYS A 46 -0.58 -17.39 -10.79
CA LYS A 46 -1.57 -17.16 -11.84
C LYS A 46 -1.24 -15.98 -12.75
N LYS A 47 -0.29 -15.14 -12.34
CA LYS A 47 0.03 -13.84 -12.97
C LYS A 47 -1.18 -12.92 -13.08
N LEU A 48 -2.01 -12.95 -12.04
CA LEU A 48 -3.23 -12.14 -11.97
C LEU A 48 -3.05 -11.01 -10.97
N ASN A 49 -3.57 -9.84 -11.32
CA ASN A 49 -3.68 -8.73 -10.42
C ASN A 49 -4.84 -8.97 -9.44
N ILE A 50 -4.52 -9.08 -8.15
CA ILE A 50 -5.44 -9.43 -7.07
C ILE A 50 -6.59 -8.42 -6.93
N PRO A 51 -6.35 -7.09 -6.84
CA PRO A 51 -7.45 -6.13 -6.72
C PRO A 51 -8.37 -6.13 -7.95
N LEU A 52 -7.86 -6.29 -9.17
CA LEU A 52 -8.71 -6.47 -10.36
C LEU A 52 -9.54 -7.76 -10.31
N THR A 53 -8.92 -8.85 -9.86
CA THR A 53 -9.60 -10.14 -9.67
C THR A 53 -10.73 -9.99 -8.65
N TYR A 54 -10.50 -9.26 -7.55
CA TYR A 54 -11.51 -9.00 -6.54
C TYR A 54 -12.68 -8.18 -7.10
N LEU A 55 -12.40 -7.02 -7.71
CA LEU A 55 -13.41 -6.14 -8.29
C LEU A 55 -14.32 -6.87 -9.29
N THR A 56 -13.71 -7.62 -10.21
CA THR A 56 -14.46 -8.41 -11.20
C THR A 56 -15.27 -9.54 -10.55
N SER A 57 -14.72 -10.23 -9.55
CA SER A 57 -15.39 -11.34 -8.88
C SER A 57 -16.59 -10.91 -8.04
N VAL A 58 -16.59 -9.69 -7.49
CA VAL A 58 -17.75 -9.14 -6.76
C VAL A 58 -18.72 -8.37 -7.67
N GLY A 59 -18.53 -8.43 -9.00
CA GLY A 59 -19.44 -7.83 -9.97
C GLY A 59 -19.36 -6.30 -10.02
N VAL A 60 -18.17 -5.72 -9.85
CA VAL A 60 -17.91 -4.29 -10.07
C VAL A 60 -17.65 -4.05 -11.55
N ASN A 61 -18.28 -3.02 -12.11
CA ASN A 61 -17.87 -2.49 -13.39
C ASN A 61 -16.58 -1.69 -13.18
N LEU A 62 -15.49 -2.04 -13.85
CA LEU A 62 -14.19 -1.37 -13.66
C LEU A 62 -14.22 0.14 -14.01
N ASN A 63 -15.24 0.59 -14.73
CA ASN A 63 -15.50 2.01 -14.98
C ASN A 63 -16.06 2.78 -13.75
N ASP A 64 -16.46 2.06 -12.70
CA ASP A 64 -16.88 2.65 -11.41
C ASP A 64 -15.68 2.94 -10.48
N VAL A 65 -14.48 2.48 -10.86
CA VAL A 65 -13.25 2.82 -10.14
C VAL A 65 -12.90 4.28 -10.42
N LYS A 66 -12.88 5.09 -9.36
CA LYS A 66 -12.63 6.54 -9.40
C LYS A 66 -11.15 6.87 -9.30
N PHE A 67 -10.45 6.22 -8.38
CA PHE A 67 -9.04 6.47 -8.14
C PHE A 67 -8.24 5.18 -8.14
N ILE A 68 -7.04 5.27 -8.74
CA ILE A 68 -5.96 4.32 -8.52
C ILE A 68 -4.85 5.12 -7.84
N ILE A 69 -4.45 4.74 -6.65
CA ILE A 69 -3.47 5.47 -5.84
C ILE A 69 -2.23 4.61 -5.71
N ALA A 70 -1.07 5.09 -6.13
CA ALA A 70 0.18 4.40 -5.84
C ALA A 70 0.95 5.15 -4.76
N THR A 71 1.11 4.50 -3.61
CA THR A 71 1.60 5.13 -2.37
C THR A 71 3.04 5.55 -2.50
N HIS A 72 3.87 4.71 -3.11
CA HIS A 72 5.26 4.97 -3.47
C HIS A 72 5.70 3.93 -4.52
N TRP A 73 6.94 3.99 -5.01
CA TRP A 73 7.37 3.23 -6.20
C TRP A 73 8.12 1.91 -5.90
N HIS A 74 8.01 1.34 -4.69
CA HIS A 74 8.59 0.02 -4.46
C HIS A 74 7.81 -1.06 -5.23
N ASN A 75 8.51 -2.13 -5.62
CA ASN A 75 7.94 -3.18 -6.47
C ASN A 75 6.71 -3.85 -5.84
N ASP A 76 6.69 -3.99 -4.51
CA ASP A 76 5.57 -4.51 -3.74
C ASP A 76 4.40 -3.53 -3.58
N HIS A 77 4.47 -2.37 -4.23
CA HIS A 77 3.35 -1.43 -4.30
C HIS A 77 2.91 -1.16 -5.74
N ILE A 78 3.84 -1.13 -6.70
CA ILE A 78 3.52 -0.73 -8.09
C ILE A 78 3.60 -1.82 -9.15
N LEU A 79 4.10 -3.01 -8.80
CA LEU A 79 4.20 -4.09 -9.77
C LEU A 79 2.80 -4.56 -10.21
N GLY A 80 2.50 -4.44 -11.50
CA GLY A 80 1.19 -4.72 -12.07
C GLY A 80 0.17 -3.59 -11.92
N LEU A 81 0.57 -2.41 -11.45
CA LEU A 81 -0.30 -1.25 -11.35
C LEU A 81 -0.74 -0.75 -12.73
N SER A 82 0.12 -0.84 -13.75
CA SER A 82 -0.22 -0.42 -15.12
C SER A 82 -1.39 -1.20 -15.70
N ASP A 83 -1.54 -2.48 -15.36
CA ASP A 83 -2.69 -3.32 -15.72
C ASP A 83 -4.00 -2.81 -15.09
N ILE A 84 -3.93 -2.34 -13.84
CA ILE A 84 -5.09 -1.72 -13.15
C ILE A 84 -5.47 -0.41 -13.86
N VAL A 85 -4.48 0.43 -14.16
CA VAL A 85 -4.69 1.69 -14.87
C VAL A 85 -5.32 1.41 -16.23
N GLU A 86 -4.76 0.48 -17.01
CA GLU A 86 -5.24 0.10 -18.34
C GLU A 86 -6.71 -0.34 -18.32
N LYS A 87 -7.09 -1.23 -17.39
CA LYS A 87 -8.44 -1.80 -17.32
C LYS A 87 -9.50 -0.88 -16.72
N CYS A 88 -9.13 -0.03 -15.74
CA CYS A 88 -10.04 0.92 -15.12
C CYS A 88 -9.98 2.28 -15.86
N GLN A 89 -10.65 2.37 -17.01
CA GLN A 89 -10.47 3.47 -17.96
C GLN A 89 -10.88 4.84 -17.41
N ASN A 90 -11.88 4.89 -16.53
CA ASN A 90 -12.39 6.11 -15.92
C ASN A 90 -11.64 6.54 -14.65
N ALA A 91 -10.67 5.76 -14.20
CA ALA A 91 -9.97 6.05 -12.96
C ALA A 91 -8.89 7.12 -13.15
N GLU A 92 -8.87 8.10 -12.26
CA GLU A 92 -7.75 9.03 -12.11
C GLU A 92 -6.60 8.35 -11.35
N LEU A 93 -5.41 8.35 -11.94
CA LEU A 93 -4.20 7.93 -11.24
C LEU A 93 -3.74 9.02 -10.27
N VAL A 94 -3.50 8.65 -9.02
CA VAL A 94 -2.99 9.49 -7.94
C VAL A 94 -1.59 9.04 -7.57
N PHE A 95 -0.66 9.99 -7.43
CA PHE A 95 0.72 9.72 -7.02
C PHE A 95 1.29 10.86 -6.18
N ALA A 96 2.33 10.58 -5.39
CA ALA A 96 3.13 11.61 -4.74
C ALA A 96 3.63 12.60 -5.80
N ARG A 97 3.52 13.91 -5.53
CA ARG A 97 3.78 14.97 -6.52
C ARG A 97 5.13 14.77 -7.24
N PRO A 98 5.13 14.48 -8.55
CA PRO A 98 6.32 14.61 -9.38
C PRO A 98 6.28 16.02 -9.98
N THR A 99 6.94 17.00 -9.35
CA THR A 99 6.91 18.41 -9.80
C THR A 99 7.31 18.58 -11.26
N ASP A 100 8.15 17.68 -11.78
CA ASP A 100 8.49 17.62 -13.20
C ASP A 100 8.32 16.19 -13.73
N GLN A 101 7.10 15.91 -14.19
CA GLN A 101 6.74 14.63 -14.82
C GLN A 101 7.64 14.27 -16.01
N GLN A 102 8.20 15.25 -16.72
CA GLN A 102 9.10 14.98 -17.84
C GLN A 102 10.47 14.56 -17.35
N LYS A 103 11.02 15.26 -16.35
CA LYS A 103 12.28 14.88 -15.71
C LYS A 103 12.18 13.54 -15.00
N PHE A 104 11.05 13.28 -14.33
CA PHE A 104 10.83 12.00 -13.69
C PHE A 104 10.66 10.88 -14.73
N ALA A 105 9.83 11.06 -15.76
CA ALA A 105 9.73 10.10 -16.86
C ALA A 105 11.08 9.86 -17.54
N ARG A 106 11.92 10.91 -17.66
CA ARG A 106 13.29 10.79 -18.19
C ARG A 106 14.16 9.97 -17.24
N LEU A 107 14.20 10.26 -15.93
CA LEU A 107 14.93 9.44 -14.96
C LEU A 107 14.53 7.97 -15.06
N VAL A 108 13.23 7.72 -15.07
CA VAL A 108 12.66 6.38 -15.14
C VAL A 108 13.05 5.67 -16.46
N SER A 109 13.03 6.39 -17.59
CA SER A 109 13.53 5.87 -18.89
C SER A 109 15.04 5.64 -18.94
N LEU A 110 15.80 6.27 -18.04
CA LEU A 110 17.25 6.18 -17.96
C LEU A 110 17.71 5.06 -17.03
N ASP A 111 16.97 4.82 -15.93
CA ASP A 111 17.19 3.70 -15.01
C ASP A 111 16.89 2.35 -15.66
N THR A 112 15.80 2.27 -16.45
CA THR A 112 15.43 1.08 -17.23
C THR A 112 16.52 0.61 -18.20
N LYS A 113 17.42 1.52 -18.64
CA LYS A 113 18.54 1.19 -19.54
C LYS A 113 19.82 0.73 -18.82
N LYS A 114 19.93 0.94 -17.50
CA LYS A 114 21.17 0.70 -16.74
C LYS A 114 21.08 -0.42 -15.70
N SER A 115 19.91 -0.88 -15.30
CA SER A 115 19.77 -1.82 -14.18
C SER A 115 18.83 -3.02 -14.44
N SER A 116 19.11 -4.14 -13.78
CA SER A 116 18.23 -5.32 -13.69
C SER A 116 17.09 -5.15 -12.67
N ASN A 117 16.97 -3.98 -12.03
CA ASN A 117 15.89 -3.58 -11.11
C ASN A 117 14.83 -2.69 -11.81
N SER A 118 14.81 -2.69 -13.13
CA SER A 118 14.02 -1.82 -14.02
C SER A 118 12.49 -1.99 -13.96
N GLN A 119 11.97 -2.85 -13.08
CA GLN A 119 10.57 -3.25 -13.11
C GLN A 119 9.64 -2.16 -12.57
N SER A 120 9.92 -1.62 -11.38
CA SER A 120 9.20 -0.46 -10.81
C SER A 120 9.20 0.73 -11.74
N THR A 121 10.36 1.05 -12.33
CA THR A 121 10.49 2.17 -13.26
C THR A 121 9.72 1.92 -14.56
N SER A 122 9.75 0.70 -15.11
CA SER A 122 8.93 0.37 -16.27
C SER A 122 7.42 0.46 -16.01
N GLU A 123 6.95 0.01 -14.84
CA GLU A 123 5.54 0.08 -14.41
C GLU A 123 5.07 1.53 -14.29
N TYR A 124 5.86 2.37 -13.63
CA TYR A 124 5.55 3.79 -13.53
C TYR A 124 5.50 4.47 -14.92
N SER A 125 6.47 4.18 -15.79
CA SER A 125 6.48 4.70 -17.16
C SER A 125 5.22 4.32 -17.92
N ALA A 126 4.79 3.06 -17.80
CA ALA A 126 3.58 2.55 -18.44
C ALA A 126 2.34 3.29 -17.92
N CYS A 127 2.22 3.49 -16.60
CA CYS A 127 1.13 4.26 -16.00
C CYS A 127 1.07 5.69 -16.55
N ILE A 128 2.21 6.40 -16.59
CA ILE A 128 2.25 7.79 -17.10
C ILE A 128 1.99 7.86 -18.61
N LYS A 129 2.39 6.85 -19.38
CA LYS A 129 2.04 6.78 -20.79
C LYS A 129 0.52 6.66 -20.97
N LEU A 130 -0.13 5.78 -20.21
CA LEU A 130 -1.57 5.57 -20.26
C LEU A 130 -2.35 6.85 -19.87
N THR A 131 -1.92 7.58 -18.84
CA THR A 131 -2.61 8.84 -18.45
C THR A 131 -2.49 9.91 -19.55
N LYS A 132 -1.32 10.02 -20.19
CA LYS A 132 -1.11 10.92 -21.34
C LYS A 132 -1.97 10.55 -22.53
N GLU A 133 -2.06 9.28 -22.87
CA GLU A 133 -2.90 8.78 -23.97
C GLU A 133 -4.39 9.05 -23.74
N ARG A 134 -4.82 9.05 -22.46
CA ARG A 134 -6.19 9.39 -22.06
C ARG A 134 -6.46 10.89 -21.93
N GLY A 135 -5.44 11.73 -22.08
CA GLY A 135 -5.58 13.18 -22.08
C GLY A 135 -5.85 13.82 -20.70
N TYR A 136 -5.57 13.13 -19.60
CA TYR A 136 -5.68 13.71 -18.25
C TYR A 136 -4.34 13.76 -17.52
N LYS A 137 -4.23 14.71 -16.59
CA LYS A 137 -3.05 14.87 -15.75
C LYS A 137 -3.15 13.98 -14.51
N LEU A 138 -2.03 13.39 -14.12
CA LEU A 138 -1.87 12.73 -12.84
C LEU A 138 -2.37 13.62 -11.69
N LYS A 139 -3.20 13.06 -10.81
CA LYS A 139 -3.63 13.75 -9.60
C LYS A 139 -2.53 13.64 -8.55
N GLU A 140 -2.19 14.76 -7.95
CA GLU A 140 -1.07 14.83 -7.02
C GLU A 140 -1.54 14.62 -5.57
N ALA A 141 -0.96 13.64 -4.89
CA ALA A 141 -1.02 13.49 -3.45
C ALA A 141 0.04 14.37 -2.77
N ILE A 142 -0.41 15.20 -1.83
CA ILE A 142 0.39 16.05 -0.95
C ILE A 142 -0.32 16.11 0.41
N SER A 143 0.39 16.60 1.44
CA SER A 143 -0.19 16.80 2.77
C SER A 143 -1.48 17.62 2.72
N ASP A 144 -2.46 17.18 3.49
CA ASP A 144 -3.78 17.79 3.65
C ASP A 144 -4.55 18.07 2.35
N ARG A 145 -4.31 17.28 1.30
CA ARG A 145 -5.09 17.39 0.05
C ARG A 145 -6.32 16.52 0.09
N VAL A 146 -7.49 17.14 0.03
CA VAL A 146 -8.76 16.48 -0.27
C VAL A 146 -8.72 15.98 -1.72
N LEU A 147 -8.63 14.66 -1.91
CA LEU A 147 -8.69 14.02 -3.22
C LEU A 147 -10.13 13.96 -3.73
N PHE A 148 -11.08 13.82 -2.80
CA PHE A 148 -12.50 13.74 -3.06
C PHE A 148 -13.28 14.13 -1.81
N SER A 149 -14.37 14.87 -1.98
CA SER A 149 -15.32 15.22 -0.91
C SER A 149 -16.72 15.31 -1.49
N GLU A 150 -17.64 14.57 -0.88
CA GLU A 150 -19.07 14.54 -1.23
C GLU A 150 -19.92 14.39 0.03
N ARG A 151 -21.25 14.45 -0.16
CA ARG A 151 -22.22 14.15 0.89
C ARG A 151 -23.31 13.23 0.38
N ILE A 152 -23.73 12.28 1.20
CA ILE A 152 -24.89 11.41 0.95
C ILE A 152 -25.87 11.62 2.09
N ASP A 153 -27.08 12.07 1.81
CA ASP A 153 -28.10 12.33 2.84
C ASP A 153 -27.57 13.21 3.98
N GLY A 154 -26.69 14.17 3.65
CA GLY A 154 -26.03 15.05 4.61
C GLY A 154 -24.78 14.46 5.30
N ILE A 155 -24.48 13.17 5.13
CA ILE A 155 -23.32 12.49 5.72
C ILE A 155 -22.06 12.80 4.89
N PRO A 156 -21.00 13.39 5.49
CA PRO A 156 -19.77 13.73 4.77
C PRO A 156 -18.96 12.48 4.42
N LEU A 157 -18.44 12.48 3.20
CA LEU A 157 -17.67 11.42 2.57
C LEU A 157 -16.40 12.01 1.97
N GLU A 158 -15.23 11.73 2.55
CA GLU A 158 -13.98 12.35 2.11
C GLU A 158 -12.84 11.34 2.01
N LEU A 159 -12.02 11.52 0.98
CA LEU A 159 -10.73 10.85 0.82
C LEU A 159 -9.64 11.93 0.80
N ILE A 160 -8.74 11.86 1.77
CA ILE A 160 -7.75 12.91 2.02
C ILE A 160 -6.36 12.29 2.02
N SER A 161 -5.43 12.92 1.33
CA SER A 161 -3.99 12.64 1.39
C SER A 161 -3.38 13.42 2.55
N LEU A 162 -2.71 12.73 3.47
CA LEU A 162 -2.03 13.34 4.63
C LEU A 162 -0.52 13.52 4.41
N SER A 163 0.04 12.87 3.38
CA SER A 163 1.44 12.94 3.00
C SER A 163 1.57 12.78 1.48
N PRO A 164 2.76 12.97 0.88
CA PRO A 164 4.00 13.53 1.45
C PRO A 164 3.87 15.00 1.87
N SER A 165 4.73 15.45 2.78
CA SER A 165 4.87 16.88 3.10
C SER A 165 5.46 17.68 1.93
N ASP A 166 5.29 19.00 1.93
CA ASP A 166 5.95 19.86 0.94
C ASP A 166 7.48 19.73 0.98
N TYR A 167 8.04 19.53 2.19
CA TYR A 167 9.47 19.29 2.34
C TYR A 167 9.92 17.96 1.73
N ALA A 168 9.15 16.89 1.90
CA ALA A 168 9.42 15.60 1.26
C ALA A 168 9.40 15.71 -0.28
N ASN A 169 8.44 16.47 -0.83
CA ASN A 169 8.36 16.75 -2.26
C ASN A 169 9.57 17.58 -2.73
N HIS A 170 9.95 18.61 -1.98
CA HIS A 170 11.13 19.41 -2.30
C HIS A 170 12.41 18.58 -2.33
N LEU A 171 12.62 17.68 -1.37
CA LEU A 171 13.77 16.75 -1.37
C LEU A 171 13.75 15.84 -2.60
N PHE A 172 12.56 15.41 -3.04
CA PHE A 172 12.43 14.64 -4.26
C PHE A 172 12.84 15.43 -5.50
N ASP A 173 12.41 16.69 -5.61
CA ASP A 173 12.78 17.55 -6.73
C ASP A 173 14.29 17.78 -6.84
N LEU A 174 14.94 17.94 -5.69
CA LEU A 174 16.40 18.03 -5.60
C LEU A 174 17.07 16.73 -6.05
N GLU A 175 16.59 15.58 -5.59
CA GLU A 175 17.13 14.27 -6.00
C GLU A 175 16.99 14.05 -7.51
N ILE A 176 15.82 14.34 -8.10
CA ILE A 176 15.60 14.24 -9.55
C ILE A 176 16.53 15.20 -10.32
N SER A 177 16.69 16.43 -9.83
CA SER A 177 17.53 17.43 -10.50
C SER A 177 19.01 17.04 -10.46
N GLU A 178 19.50 16.55 -9.32
CA GLU A 178 20.86 16.04 -9.17
C GLU A 178 21.10 14.83 -10.08
N LEU A 179 20.15 13.90 -10.10
CA LEU A 179 20.17 12.72 -10.97
C LEU A 179 20.34 13.08 -12.44
N MET A 180 19.63 14.11 -12.91
CA MET A 180 19.73 14.56 -14.29
C MET A 180 21.05 15.25 -14.62
N ASN A 181 21.57 16.06 -13.69
CA ASN A 181 22.83 16.78 -13.89
C ASN A 181 24.04 15.83 -13.89
N ASN A 182 24.00 14.77 -13.09
CA ASN A 182 25.07 13.79 -12.97
C ASN A 182 24.98 12.66 -14.01
N PHE A 183 23.92 12.61 -14.81
CA PHE A 183 23.73 11.55 -15.80
C PHE A 183 24.70 11.72 -16.99
N GLY A 184 25.82 11.00 -16.95
CA GLY A 184 26.85 11.04 -17.99
C GLY A 184 28.28 11.09 -17.43
N ALA A 185 28.46 11.49 -16.17
CA ALA A 185 29.74 11.38 -15.50
C ALA A 185 29.96 9.92 -15.05
N ALA A 186 30.98 9.27 -15.60
CA ALA A 186 31.40 7.96 -15.11
C ALA A 186 31.78 8.07 -13.62
N ASN A 187 31.25 7.17 -12.79
CA ASN A 187 31.66 6.90 -11.39
C ASN A 187 31.02 7.65 -10.22
N LYS A 188 29.83 8.27 -10.32
CA LYS A 188 29.08 8.67 -9.11
C LYS A 188 27.93 7.71 -8.78
N LYS A 189 28.02 7.08 -7.60
CA LYS A 189 26.95 6.29 -7.00
C LYS A 189 25.86 7.27 -6.53
N ILE A 190 24.70 7.19 -7.17
CA ILE A 190 23.53 7.97 -6.76
C ILE A 190 23.12 7.48 -5.36
N ILE A 191 23.05 8.40 -4.39
CA ILE A 191 22.51 8.10 -3.08
C ILE A 191 20.99 8.20 -3.21
N TYR A 192 20.37 7.04 -3.39
CA TYR A 192 18.92 6.94 -3.37
C TYR A 192 18.46 7.00 -1.92
N THR A 193 17.70 8.04 -1.56
CA THR A 193 17.04 8.07 -0.25
C THR A 193 15.83 7.13 -0.29
N SER A 194 15.60 6.36 0.79
CA SER A 194 14.50 5.39 0.85
C SER A 194 13.18 6.07 0.48
N PRO A 195 12.39 5.55 -0.47
CA PRO A 195 11.17 6.23 -0.93
C PRO A 195 10.04 6.21 0.09
N ASN A 196 10.21 5.52 1.21
CA ASN A 196 9.20 5.35 2.23
C ASN A 196 8.72 6.67 2.84
N PHE A 197 9.57 7.70 2.96
CA PHE A 197 9.13 9.02 3.43
C PHE A 197 8.21 9.76 2.43
N ARG A 198 8.08 9.22 1.21
CA ARG A 198 7.20 9.72 0.13
C ARG A 198 5.86 8.97 0.09
N SER A 199 5.72 7.93 0.91
CA SER A 199 4.49 7.13 0.99
C SER A 199 3.27 8.01 1.23
N ILE A 200 2.21 7.77 0.46
CA ILE A 200 0.92 8.45 0.62
C ILE A 200 0.14 7.77 1.75
N VAL A 201 -0.04 8.49 2.85
CA VAL A 201 -0.97 8.15 3.93
C VAL A 201 -2.32 8.75 3.57
N LEU A 202 -3.37 7.94 3.68
CA LEU A 202 -4.73 8.36 3.38
C LEU A 202 -5.58 8.38 4.64
N LEU A 203 -6.39 9.43 4.78
CA LEU A 203 -7.50 9.50 5.71
C LEU A 203 -8.80 9.30 4.94
N VAL A 204 -9.55 8.27 5.33
CA VAL A 204 -10.89 7.97 4.84
C VAL A 204 -11.89 8.45 5.89
N LYS A 205 -12.81 9.32 5.48
CA LYS A 205 -13.92 9.80 6.31
C LYS A 205 -15.24 9.36 5.70
N ALA A 206 -16.09 8.72 6.51
CA ALA A 206 -17.47 8.45 6.14
C ALA A 206 -18.38 8.55 7.36
N GLY A 207 -19.12 9.66 7.49
CA GLY A 207 -19.94 9.91 8.68
C GLY A 207 -19.07 10.02 9.94
N SER A 208 -19.28 9.14 10.91
CA SER A 208 -18.46 9.00 12.13
C SER A 208 -17.25 8.08 11.96
N HIS A 209 -17.12 7.39 10.82
CA HIS A 209 -16.02 6.45 10.60
C HIS A 209 -14.78 7.17 10.11
N ARG A 210 -13.65 6.84 10.75
CA ARG A 210 -12.31 7.33 10.37
C ARG A 210 -11.38 6.14 10.21
N ALA A 211 -10.77 6.04 9.03
CA ALA A 211 -9.71 5.06 8.77
C ALA A 211 -8.44 5.75 8.29
N ILE A 212 -7.30 5.38 8.86
CA ILE A 212 -5.98 5.82 8.40
C ILE A 212 -5.29 4.64 7.70
N LEU A 213 -4.85 4.86 6.48
CA LEU A 213 -4.13 3.89 5.67
C LEU A 213 -2.66 4.29 5.60
N GLY A 214 -1.81 3.62 6.39
CA GLY A 214 -0.45 4.09 6.68
C GLY A 214 0.61 3.89 5.59
N ALA A 215 0.31 3.10 4.55
CA ALA A 215 1.28 2.69 3.52
C ALA A 215 2.61 2.26 4.16
N ASP A 216 3.75 2.68 3.60
CA ASP A 216 5.08 2.43 4.16
C ASP A 216 5.70 3.67 4.82
N LEU A 217 4.88 4.62 5.27
CA LEU A 217 5.42 5.86 5.82
C LEU A 217 6.19 5.58 7.13
N GLU A 218 7.42 6.10 7.21
CA GLU A 218 8.29 5.98 8.37
C GLU A 218 8.15 7.19 9.30
N VAL A 219 8.51 7.03 10.58
CA VAL A 219 8.52 8.12 11.57
C VAL A 219 9.72 9.05 11.34
N GLY A 220 10.90 8.48 11.10
CA GLY A 220 12.14 9.21 10.85
C GLY A 220 12.56 10.12 12.01
N ASN A 221 13.62 10.91 11.77
CA ASN A 221 14.15 11.85 12.76
C ASN A 221 13.75 13.31 12.49
N ASP A 222 13.46 13.67 11.23
CA ASP A 222 13.12 15.04 10.81
C ASP A 222 11.62 15.32 10.98
N GLU A 223 11.28 16.35 11.75
CA GLU A 223 9.89 16.76 12.03
C GLU A 223 9.12 17.22 10.78
N ARG A 224 9.83 17.55 9.70
CA ARG A 224 9.23 17.98 8.42
C ARG A 224 8.88 16.81 7.51
N LEU A 225 9.21 15.57 7.88
CA LEU A 225 8.99 14.36 7.11
C LEU A 225 8.11 13.35 7.86
N GLY A 226 7.63 12.35 7.13
CA GLY A 226 7.06 11.14 7.72
C GLY A 226 5.85 11.38 8.64
N TRP A 227 5.65 10.45 9.58
CA TRP A 227 4.57 10.54 10.56
C TRP A 227 4.69 11.77 11.46
N LYS A 228 5.92 12.20 11.78
CA LYS A 228 6.15 13.39 12.60
C LYS A 228 5.50 14.64 11.99
N HIS A 229 5.65 14.83 10.69
CA HIS A 229 4.99 15.92 9.98
C HIS A 229 3.46 15.85 10.09
N ILE A 230 2.87 14.66 9.83
CA ILE A 230 1.42 14.47 9.94
C ILE A 230 0.94 14.84 11.34
N ILE A 231 1.56 14.27 12.37
CA ILE A 231 1.18 14.45 13.78
C ILE A 231 1.23 15.92 14.20
N SER A 232 2.24 16.67 13.74
CA SER A 232 2.48 18.04 14.18
C SER A 232 1.74 19.10 13.37
N ASN A 233 1.31 18.79 12.13
CA ASN A 233 0.82 19.80 11.20
C ASN A 233 -0.58 19.53 10.62
N THR A 234 -1.07 18.29 10.60
CA THR A 234 -2.39 18.03 10.00
C THR A 234 -3.50 18.59 10.86
N VAL A 235 -4.41 19.33 10.24
CA VAL A 235 -5.63 19.85 10.87
C VAL A 235 -6.89 19.13 10.36
N LEU A 236 -6.73 18.18 9.44
CA LEU A 236 -7.84 17.48 8.79
C LEU A 236 -8.30 16.24 9.54
N ILE A 237 -7.54 15.77 10.54
CA ILE A 237 -7.98 14.71 11.46
C ILE A 237 -8.85 15.37 12.52
N ASP A 238 -10.17 15.30 12.31
CA ASP A 238 -11.22 15.81 13.19
C ASP A 238 -11.54 14.83 14.34
N GLU A 239 -11.45 13.54 14.06
CA GLU A 239 -11.66 12.46 15.03
C GLU A 239 -10.59 11.39 14.88
N LYS A 240 -10.33 10.66 15.97
CA LYS A 240 -9.38 9.56 16.01
C LYS A 240 -9.87 8.38 15.15
N ALA A 241 -8.95 7.78 14.40
CA ALA A 241 -9.24 6.66 13.51
C ALA A 241 -9.62 5.40 14.28
N THR A 242 -10.75 4.79 13.92
CA THR A 242 -11.23 3.51 14.47
C THR A 242 -10.75 2.31 13.65
N LEU A 243 -10.18 2.54 12.46
CA LEU A 243 -9.47 1.57 11.65
C LEU A 243 -8.08 2.11 11.27
N PHE A 244 -7.04 1.30 11.46
CA PHE A 244 -5.69 1.67 11.11
C PHE A 244 -4.96 0.54 10.37
N LYS A 245 -4.60 0.78 9.11
CA LYS A 245 -3.64 -0.07 8.41
C LYS A 245 -2.24 0.32 8.89
N ILE A 246 -1.64 -0.58 9.66
CA ILE A 246 -0.33 -0.37 10.28
C ILE A 246 0.72 -0.17 9.18
N PRO A 247 1.64 0.80 9.35
CA PRO A 247 2.56 1.18 8.28
C PRO A 247 3.69 0.17 8.10
N HIS A 248 4.27 0.16 6.90
CA HIS A 248 5.57 -0.44 6.59
C HIS A 248 5.69 -1.89 7.08
N HIS A 249 4.65 -2.67 6.75
CA HIS A 249 4.52 -4.09 7.13
C HIS A 249 4.63 -4.37 8.65
N GLY A 250 4.40 -3.37 9.50
CA GLY A 250 4.59 -3.47 10.96
C GLY A 250 6.05 -3.38 11.41
N SER A 251 6.88 -2.66 10.64
CA SER A 251 8.22 -2.26 11.01
C SER A 251 8.26 -1.38 12.27
N ASP A 252 9.37 -1.44 13.00
CA ASP A 252 9.63 -0.57 14.16
C ASP A 252 9.74 0.91 13.77
N ASN A 253 10.32 1.21 12.60
CA ASN A 253 10.42 2.58 12.09
C ASN A 253 9.09 3.14 11.57
N GLY A 254 8.03 2.32 11.46
CA GLY A 254 6.65 2.73 11.18
C GLY A 254 5.84 3.00 12.45
N TYR A 255 6.42 2.79 13.64
CA TYR A 255 5.75 2.94 14.92
C TYR A 255 6.21 4.19 15.68
N SER A 256 5.22 4.90 16.26
CA SER A 256 5.43 5.90 17.29
C SER A 256 4.22 5.93 18.21
N ASP A 257 4.47 6.06 19.51
CA ASP A 257 3.46 6.29 20.54
C ASP A 257 2.50 7.44 20.18
N ASP A 258 3.02 8.49 19.57
CA ASP A 258 2.24 9.67 19.23
C ASP A 258 1.20 9.40 18.14
N ILE A 259 1.46 8.44 17.23
CA ILE A 259 0.46 8.00 16.23
C ILE A 259 -0.77 7.47 16.98
N TRP A 260 -0.56 6.55 17.92
CA TRP A 260 -1.64 5.91 18.67
C TRP A 260 -2.31 6.86 19.66
N LYS A 261 -1.54 7.74 20.30
CA LYS A 261 -2.07 8.70 21.27
C LYS A 261 -2.86 9.83 20.61
N LYS A 262 -2.47 10.30 19.42
CA LYS A 262 -3.06 11.49 18.78
C LYS A 262 -4.00 11.15 17.63
N LEU A 263 -3.68 10.15 16.82
CA LEU A 263 -4.38 9.91 15.54
C LEU A 263 -5.35 8.72 15.57
N VAL A 264 -5.11 7.75 16.45
CA VAL A 264 -5.85 6.48 16.47
C VAL A 264 -6.69 6.37 17.75
N ALA A 265 -7.88 5.79 17.64
CA ALA A 265 -8.80 5.60 18.76
C ALA A 265 -8.31 4.48 19.69
N ASN A 266 -8.89 4.38 20.89
CA ASN A 266 -8.61 3.25 21.78
C ASN A 266 -9.19 1.97 21.18
N ASN A 267 -8.42 0.87 21.25
CA ASN A 267 -8.77 -0.44 20.70
C ASN A 267 -9.32 -0.39 19.25
N PRO A 268 -8.55 0.17 18.30
CA PRO A 268 -8.97 0.29 16.91
C PRO A 268 -9.01 -1.10 16.24
N LYS A 269 -9.69 -1.23 15.11
CA LYS A 269 -9.42 -2.35 14.19
C LYS A 269 -8.11 -2.11 13.46
N THR A 270 -7.28 -3.14 13.30
CA THR A 270 -5.97 -2.97 12.68
C THR A 270 -5.62 -4.09 11.72
N GLY A 271 -4.93 -3.73 10.64
CA GLY A 271 -4.46 -4.68 9.63
C GLY A 271 -2.96 -4.54 9.39
N ILE A 272 -2.27 -5.67 9.19
CA ILE A 272 -0.88 -5.73 8.72
C ILE A 272 -0.79 -6.61 7.47
N THR A 273 0.02 -6.17 6.52
CA THR A 273 0.45 -6.93 5.34
C THR A 273 1.93 -7.25 5.52
N PRO A 274 2.28 -8.51 5.86
CA PRO A 274 3.66 -8.85 6.17
C PRO A 274 4.60 -8.79 4.98
N TRP A 275 5.87 -8.60 5.31
CA TRP A 275 6.99 -8.69 4.39
C TRP A 275 7.91 -9.82 4.83
N ASN A 276 7.89 -10.94 4.13
CA ASN A 276 8.68 -12.14 4.45
C ASN A 276 9.93 -12.29 3.59
N ARG A 277 10.44 -11.21 3.01
CA ARG A 277 11.68 -11.22 2.21
C ARG A 277 12.84 -10.60 2.98
N ASN A 278 13.93 -11.35 3.15
CA ASN A 278 15.10 -10.92 3.91
C ASN A 278 14.72 -10.61 5.38
N THR A 279 14.42 -9.36 5.71
CA THR A 279 13.95 -8.92 7.02
C THR A 279 12.49 -9.31 7.16
N LYS A 280 12.16 -10.24 8.06
CA LYS A 280 10.75 -10.63 8.26
C LYS A 280 10.04 -9.59 9.12
N LEU A 281 8.99 -8.99 8.58
CA LEU A 281 8.16 -7.98 9.23
C LEU A 281 6.68 -8.39 9.20
N PRO A 282 5.94 -8.21 10.30
CA PRO A 282 6.38 -7.64 11.57
C PRO A 282 7.27 -8.64 12.33
N ASN A 283 8.25 -8.15 13.08
CA ASN A 283 8.99 -9.02 14.00
C ASN A 283 8.14 -9.32 15.25
N ALA A 284 8.53 -10.32 16.04
CA ALA A 284 7.75 -10.77 17.20
C ALA A 284 7.51 -9.66 18.25
N LYS A 285 8.50 -8.78 18.46
CA LYS A 285 8.39 -7.65 19.38
C LYS A 285 7.32 -6.66 18.92
N MET A 286 7.35 -6.28 17.64
CA MET A 286 6.36 -5.37 17.07
C MET A 286 4.98 -6.00 17.04
N LEU A 287 4.88 -7.29 16.72
CA LEU A 287 3.62 -8.03 16.76
C LEU A 287 2.99 -8.04 18.16
N SER A 288 3.80 -8.29 19.20
CA SER A 288 3.35 -8.21 20.60
C SER A 288 2.87 -6.81 20.95
N LEU A 289 3.66 -5.78 20.60
CA LEU A 289 3.30 -4.38 20.85
C LEU A 289 1.98 -3.99 20.20
N TYR A 290 1.76 -4.33 18.94
CA TYR A 290 0.50 -4.03 18.26
C TYR A 290 -0.68 -4.80 18.83
N SER A 291 -0.46 -6.02 19.33
CA SER A 291 -1.50 -6.83 19.98
C SER A 291 -1.90 -6.26 21.35
N GLU A 292 -1.03 -5.48 22.00
CA GLU A 292 -1.36 -4.75 23.24
C GLU A 292 -2.15 -3.46 22.96
N LEU A 293 -1.97 -2.86 21.77
CA LEU A 293 -2.63 -1.62 21.37
C LEU A 293 -4.01 -1.87 20.73
N SER A 294 -4.27 -3.09 20.25
CA SER A 294 -5.50 -3.49 19.58
C SER A 294 -5.78 -4.97 19.81
N ASP A 295 -6.93 -5.28 20.41
CA ASP A 295 -7.45 -6.66 20.50
C ASP A 295 -7.92 -7.17 19.13
N SER A 296 -7.97 -6.30 18.13
CA SER A 296 -8.51 -6.55 16.79
C SER A 296 -7.42 -6.38 15.73
N LEU A 297 -6.29 -7.06 15.95
CA LEU A 297 -5.16 -7.10 15.03
C LEU A 297 -5.29 -8.26 14.04
N TYR A 298 -5.31 -7.94 12.75
CA TYR A 298 -5.42 -8.92 11.67
C TYR A 298 -4.22 -8.85 10.74
N ILE A 299 -3.83 -10.00 10.21
CA ILE A 299 -2.67 -10.13 9.32
C ILE A 299 -3.08 -10.88 8.06
N THR A 300 -2.63 -10.42 6.89
CA THR A 300 -3.00 -11.04 5.59
C THR A 300 -2.30 -12.36 5.29
N SER A 301 -1.20 -12.69 5.96
CA SER A 301 -0.44 -13.92 5.73
C SER A 301 0.44 -14.23 6.94
N PRO A 302 0.76 -15.49 7.26
CA PRO A 302 1.73 -15.78 8.31
C PRO A 302 3.14 -15.28 7.96
N ASN A 303 3.98 -15.06 8.97
CA ASN A 303 5.42 -14.90 8.76
C ASN A 303 5.99 -16.25 8.30
N ILE A 304 6.25 -16.39 7.01
CA ILE A 304 6.59 -17.70 6.45
C ILE A 304 8.04 -18.05 6.81
N ASP A 305 8.24 -19.06 7.67
CA ASP A 305 9.48 -19.83 7.72
C ASP A 305 9.41 -20.95 6.68
N LEU A 306 9.79 -20.64 5.44
CA LEU A 306 9.96 -21.66 4.41
C LEU A 306 11.17 -22.52 4.79
N ARG A 307 10.95 -23.62 5.51
CA ARG A 307 11.86 -24.76 5.44
C ARG A 307 11.98 -25.13 3.96
N ARG A 308 13.14 -24.87 3.34
CA ARG A 308 13.44 -25.30 1.97
C ARG A 308 13.01 -26.76 1.82
N LYS A 309 12.03 -27.04 0.94
CA LYS A 309 11.74 -28.44 0.59
C LYS A 309 13.01 -29.05 0.02
N LYS A 310 13.45 -30.18 0.59
CA LYS A 310 14.64 -30.91 0.14
C LYS A 310 14.42 -31.31 -1.32
N LYS A 311 15.22 -30.78 -2.25
CA LYS A 311 15.07 -31.05 -3.69
C LYS A 311 15.48 -32.50 -3.98
N ASP A 312 14.81 -33.14 -4.96
CA ASP A 312 15.27 -34.42 -5.49
C ASP A 312 16.65 -34.23 -6.14
N ARG A 313 17.60 -35.09 -5.76
CA ARG A 313 18.99 -35.08 -6.21
C ARG A 313 19.14 -35.19 -7.74
N ARG A 314 18.15 -35.76 -8.43
CA ARG A 314 18.11 -35.82 -9.91
C ARG A 314 17.76 -34.47 -10.53
N ILE A 315 16.86 -33.70 -9.90
CA ILE A 315 16.50 -32.35 -10.36
C ILE A 315 17.67 -31.39 -10.15
N GLU A 316 18.40 -31.49 -9.03
CA GLU A 316 19.60 -30.66 -8.81
C GLU A 316 20.66 -30.89 -9.88
N ARG A 317 20.97 -32.15 -10.22
CA ARG A 317 21.93 -32.47 -11.28
C ARG A 317 21.51 -31.95 -12.66
N LEU A 318 20.22 -32.01 -12.98
CA LEU A 318 19.68 -31.45 -14.22
C LEU A 318 19.82 -29.93 -14.25
N LEU A 319 19.52 -29.25 -13.15
CA LEU A 319 19.65 -27.79 -13.04
C LEU A 319 21.10 -27.34 -13.17
N ASP A 320 22.04 -28.05 -12.54
CA ASP A 320 23.48 -27.77 -12.68
C ASP A 320 23.96 -28.02 -14.12
N HIS A 321 23.51 -29.11 -14.76
CA HIS A 321 23.85 -29.43 -16.14
C HIS A 321 23.39 -28.35 -17.14
N PHE A 322 22.21 -27.78 -16.93
CA PHE A 322 21.66 -26.71 -17.78
C PHE A 322 22.00 -25.29 -17.29
N GLY A 323 22.78 -25.14 -16.20
CA GLY A 323 23.06 -23.84 -15.58
C GLY A 323 21.80 -23.09 -15.11
N ALA A 324 20.70 -23.79 -14.89
CA ALA A 324 19.40 -23.21 -14.61
C ALA A 324 19.22 -22.92 -13.11
N LYS A 325 18.94 -21.66 -12.76
CA LYS A 325 18.64 -21.25 -11.39
C LYS A 325 17.13 -21.37 -11.12
N VAL A 326 16.75 -22.22 -10.16
CA VAL A 326 15.35 -22.34 -9.70
C VAL A 326 15.14 -21.58 -8.40
N LYS A 327 14.17 -20.66 -8.42
CA LYS A 327 13.70 -19.92 -7.24
C LYS A 327 12.35 -20.47 -6.81
N GLU A 328 12.22 -20.84 -5.53
CA GLU A 328 10.94 -21.20 -4.94
C GLU A 328 10.07 -19.93 -4.81
N ILE A 329 8.82 -20.01 -5.27
CA ILE A 329 7.85 -18.92 -5.17
C ILE A 329 7.16 -19.02 -3.81
N SER A 330 7.54 -18.14 -2.90
CA SER A 330 6.92 -17.97 -1.59
C SER A 330 5.61 -17.19 -1.73
N PHE A 331 4.45 -17.82 -1.77
CA PHE A 331 3.17 -17.12 -1.94
C PHE A 331 2.11 -17.63 -0.96
N SER A 332 1.49 -16.70 -0.23
CA SER A 332 0.41 -16.96 0.72
C SER A 332 -0.62 -15.82 0.61
N PHE A 333 -1.65 -16.03 -0.21
CA PHE A 333 -2.71 -15.03 -0.36
C PHE A 333 -3.57 -14.96 0.90
N GLY A 334 -3.80 -13.75 1.41
CA GLY A 334 -4.93 -13.50 2.29
C GLY A 334 -5.54 -12.13 2.12
N GLN A 335 -6.78 -12.06 2.59
CA GLN A 335 -7.64 -10.89 2.54
C GLN A 335 -8.21 -10.63 3.93
N VAL A 336 -8.11 -9.38 4.39
CA VAL A 336 -8.85 -8.88 5.56
C VAL A 336 -9.80 -7.80 5.08
N ARG A 337 -11.09 -7.94 5.37
CA ARG A 337 -12.12 -7.00 4.91
C ARG A 337 -12.81 -6.36 6.10
N TYR A 338 -12.83 -5.03 6.11
CA TYR A 338 -13.53 -4.22 7.10
C TYR A 338 -14.76 -3.59 6.46
N ARG A 339 -15.92 -3.68 7.11
CA ARG A 339 -17.16 -3.03 6.66
C ARG A 339 -17.82 -2.24 7.77
N ALA A 340 -18.28 -1.04 7.44
CA ALA A 340 -19.10 -0.23 8.33
C ALA A 340 -20.24 0.41 7.54
N SER A 341 -21.43 0.45 8.13
CA SER A 341 -22.54 1.25 7.61
C SER A 341 -22.27 2.72 7.88
N ILE A 342 -22.47 3.59 6.90
CA ILE A 342 -22.33 5.04 7.12
C ILE A 342 -23.52 5.63 7.90
N LYS A 343 -24.63 4.89 7.97
CA LYS A 343 -25.87 5.34 8.63
C LYS A 343 -25.90 4.94 10.10
N ASP A 344 -25.24 3.84 10.45
CA ASP A 344 -25.23 3.31 11.81
C ASP A 344 -23.91 3.66 12.51
N ASN A 345 -23.99 3.95 13.81
CA ASN A 345 -22.81 4.08 14.68
C ASN A 345 -22.16 2.71 15.01
N ILE A 346 -22.45 1.67 14.23
CA ILE A 346 -21.95 0.32 14.44
C ILE A 346 -20.46 0.25 14.07
N THR A 347 -19.69 -0.43 14.91
CA THR A 347 -18.27 -0.72 14.71
C THR A 347 -18.00 -1.54 13.45
N TRP A 348 -16.80 -1.41 12.88
CA TRP A 348 -16.31 -2.22 11.77
C TRP A 348 -16.52 -3.74 11.97
N ALA A 349 -17.32 -4.35 11.10
CA ALA A 349 -17.36 -5.80 10.92
C ALA A 349 -16.09 -6.24 10.19
N VAL A 350 -15.50 -7.37 10.61
CA VAL A 350 -14.25 -7.87 10.05
C VAL A 350 -14.41 -9.31 9.59
N ASP A 351 -14.09 -9.56 8.32
CA ASP A 351 -14.03 -10.87 7.72
C ASP A 351 -12.60 -11.17 7.25
N VAL A 352 -12.20 -12.44 7.26
CA VAL A 352 -10.91 -12.90 6.74
C VAL A 352 -11.09 -14.02 5.73
N ALA A 353 -10.20 -14.09 4.73
CA ALA A 353 -10.14 -15.19 3.78
C ALA A 353 -8.70 -15.49 3.35
N GLY A 354 -8.51 -16.70 2.80
CA GLY A 354 -7.17 -17.20 2.46
C GLY A 354 -6.39 -17.50 3.74
N GLU A 355 -5.13 -17.11 3.76
CA GLU A 355 -4.21 -17.30 4.89
C GLU A 355 -4.23 -16.13 5.89
N ALA A 356 -5.20 -15.21 5.74
CA ALA A 356 -5.38 -14.12 6.67
C ALA A 356 -5.98 -14.62 8.00
N PHE A 357 -5.51 -14.06 9.12
CA PHE A 357 -5.93 -14.47 10.45
C PHE A 357 -5.96 -13.31 11.45
N HIS A 358 -6.72 -13.51 12.54
CA HIS A 358 -6.75 -12.65 13.71
C HIS A 358 -5.63 -13.07 14.67
N VAL A 359 -4.82 -12.10 15.12
CA VAL A 359 -3.73 -12.34 16.07
C VAL A 359 -4.34 -12.49 17.46
N ASN A 360 -4.22 -13.70 18.01
CA ASN A 360 -4.72 -13.97 19.35
C ASN A 360 -3.79 -13.33 20.39
N PRO A 361 -4.28 -12.42 21.26
CA PRO A 361 -3.45 -11.76 22.28
C PRO A 361 -2.84 -12.73 23.32
N THR A 362 -3.34 -13.97 23.35
CA THR A 362 -2.99 -15.03 24.30
C THR A 362 -1.88 -15.98 23.83
N LEU A 363 -1.36 -15.83 22.61
CA LEU A 363 -0.10 -16.48 22.20
C LEU A 363 1.10 -15.70 22.79
N LYS A 364 1.09 -15.55 24.10
CA LYS A 364 2.26 -15.15 24.90
C LYS A 364 3.07 -16.42 25.14
N GLU A 365 4.17 -16.53 24.40
CA GLU A 365 5.23 -17.55 24.56
C GLU A 365 4.93 -18.99 24.08
N GLY A 366 5.93 -19.59 23.40
CA GLY A 366 5.99 -20.99 22.96
C GLY A 366 5.85 -21.12 21.43
N THR A 367 6.90 -21.39 20.65
CA THR A 367 7.85 -22.50 20.80
C THR A 367 9.25 -22.11 20.31
N SER A 368 10.22 -22.30 21.19
CA SER A 368 11.67 -22.40 20.92
C SER A 368 12.01 -23.46 19.88
#